data_AF-A0A941VIT5-F1
#
_entry.id   AF-A0A941VIT5-F1
#
_cell.length_a   1.000
_cell.length_b   1.000
_cell.length_c   1.000
_cell.angle_alpha   90.00
_cell.angle_beta   90.00
_cell.angle_gamma   90.00
#
_symmetry.space_group_name_H-M   'P 1'
#
loop_
_entity.id
_entity.type
_entity.pdbx_description
1 polymer ?
#
loop_
_entity_poly.entity_id
_entity_poly.type
_entity_poly.pdbx_seq_one_letter_code
_entity_poly.pdbx_strand_id
1 'polypeptide(L)'
;HVPTTGGGPAITQLLGGHVTMTAGGPAAISGHVKAGKMRTIVSWGAERHPNYPDVPTFKEQGYDIVYYIWAGLFVPAATPAAVTKVLRDAVRQAVADPEFKSQMAKLNSPINYLDAPEFAKYLEADAKRLAAVVKIVGKVGK
;
A
#
# COMPACT_ATOMS: atom_id res chain seq x y z
N HIS A 1 14.22 11.82 -7.69
CA HIS A 1 13.12 10.90 -8.02
C HIS A 1 12.79 11.08 -9.50
N VAL A 2 12.64 9.98 -10.25
CA VAL A 2 12.22 9.99 -11.66
C VAL A 2 10.76 9.54 -11.70
N PRO A 3 9.79 10.44 -11.95
CA PRO A 3 8.38 10.08 -11.98
C PRO A 3 8.04 9.20 -13.18
N THR A 4 7.09 8.29 -12.99
CA THR A 4 6.51 7.48 -14.06
C THR A 4 4.99 7.60 -14.02
N THR A 5 4.32 7.09 -15.06
CA THR A 5 2.85 7.03 -15.12
C THR A 5 2.25 5.87 -14.32
N GLY A 6 3.06 5.15 -13.52
CA GLY A 6 2.59 4.07 -12.67
C GLY A 6 3.66 3.00 -12.38
N GLY A 7 3.25 1.98 -11.62
CA GLY A 7 4.14 0.90 -11.16
C GLY A 7 4.72 0.06 -12.31
N GLY A 8 3.93 -0.29 -13.33
CA GLY A 8 4.41 -1.04 -14.49
C GLY A 8 5.56 -0.33 -15.24
N PRO A 9 5.37 0.92 -15.70
CA PRO A 9 6.44 1.71 -16.29
C PRO A 9 7.67 1.88 -15.39
N ALA A 10 7.50 2.01 -14.08
CA ALA A 10 8.63 2.10 -13.13
C ALA A 10 9.45 0.80 -13.06
N ILE A 11 8.78 -0.36 -13.10
CA ILE A 11 9.44 -1.67 -13.15
C ILE A 11 10.19 -1.83 -14.48
N THR A 12 9.58 -1.45 -15.60
CA THR A 12 10.26 -1.50 -16.91
C THR A 12 11.51 -0.63 -16.94
N GLN A 13 11.47 0.59 -16.38
CA GLN A 13 12.65 1.46 -16.29
C GLN A 13 13.78 0.83 -15.45
N LEU A 14 13.44 0.18 -14.33
CA LEU A 14 14.42 -0.50 -13.49
C LEU A 14 15.04 -1.71 -14.22
N LEU A 15 14.21 -2.56 -14.82
CA LEU A 15 14.67 -3.76 -15.53
C LEU A 15 15.49 -3.43 -16.78
N GLY A 16 15.20 -2.29 -17.42
CA GLY A 16 15.99 -1.76 -18.54
C GLY A 16 17.28 -1.05 -18.12
N GLY A 17 17.55 -0.91 -16.82
CA GLY A 17 18.77 -0.26 -16.31
C GLY A 17 18.74 1.27 -16.36
N HIS A 18 17.59 1.90 -16.63
CA HIS A 18 17.46 3.35 -16.66
C HIS A 18 17.46 3.99 -15.27
N VAL A 19 17.13 3.21 -14.24
CA VAL A 19 17.20 3.60 -12.83
C VAL A 19 17.77 2.43 -12.02
N THR A 20 18.39 2.72 -10.88
CA THR A 20 19.00 1.69 -10.01
C THR A 20 18.04 1.14 -8.95
N MET A 21 16.97 1.90 -8.62
CA MET A 21 16.02 1.53 -7.58
C MET A 21 14.62 2.07 -7.90
N THR A 22 13.60 1.32 -7.51
CA THR A 22 12.21 1.74 -7.53
C THR A 22 11.53 1.44 -6.19
N ALA A 23 10.36 2.05 -6.00
CA ALA A 23 9.51 1.90 -4.83
C ALA A 23 8.15 1.38 -5.32
N GLY A 24 7.69 0.25 -4.79
CA GLY A 24 6.48 -0.42 -5.29
C GLY A 24 5.90 -1.41 -4.30
N GLY A 25 4.61 -1.70 -4.45
CA GLY A 25 3.90 -2.68 -3.62
C GLY A 25 4.34 -4.12 -3.94
N PRO A 26 4.28 -5.05 -2.96
CA PRO A 26 4.69 -6.45 -3.13
C PRO A 26 4.07 -7.14 -4.34
N ALA A 27 2.77 -6.90 -4.58
CA ALA A 27 2.05 -7.49 -5.71
C ALA A 27 2.74 -7.23 -7.06
N ALA A 28 3.18 -5.99 -7.30
CA ALA A 28 3.77 -5.57 -8.56
C ALA A 28 5.17 -6.16 -8.79
N ILE A 29 5.95 -6.34 -7.72
CA ILE A 29 7.36 -6.76 -7.83
C ILE A 29 7.56 -8.27 -7.61
N SER A 30 6.60 -8.96 -7.00
CA SER A 30 6.77 -10.34 -6.51
C SER A 30 7.23 -11.33 -7.58
N GLY A 31 6.68 -11.26 -8.79
CA GLY A 31 7.09 -12.11 -9.91
C GLY A 31 8.54 -11.87 -10.35
N HIS A 32 8.97 -10.61 -10.39
CA HIS A 32 10.33 -10.24 -10.75
C HIS A 32 11.35 -10.62 -9.67
N VAL A 33 10.98 -10.52 -8.39
CA VAL A 33 11.82 -10.97 -7.28
C VAL A 33 11.98 -12.48 -7.29
N LYS A 34 10.88 -13.24 -7.46
CA LYS A 34 10.94 -14.71 -7.58
C LYS A 34 11.77 -15.17 -8.77
N ALA A 35 11.74 -14.44 -9.88
CA ALA A 35 12.54 -14.71 -11.07
C ALA A 35 14.01 -14.26 -10.97
N GLY A 36 14.45 -13.71 -9.83
CA GLY A 36 15.82 -13.23 -9.63
C GLY A 36 16.18 -11.96 -10.41
N LYS A 37 15.20 -11.28 -11.02
CA LYS A 37 15.42 -10.06 -11.81
C LYS A 37 15.45 -8.79 -10.96
N MET A 38 14.87 -8.86 -9.77
CA MET A 38 14.85 -7.79 -8.79
C MET A 38 15.14 -8.36 -7.40
N ARG A 39 15.58 -7.51 -6.48
CA ARG A 39 15.66 -7.84 -5.06
C ARG A 39 15.01 -6.73 -4.23
N THR A 40 14.26 -7.11 -3.21
CA THR A 40 13.74 -6.16 -2.23
C THR A 40 14.83 -5.91 -1.20
N ILE A 41 15.15 -4.64 -0.93
CA ILE A 41 16.26 -4.27 -0.03
C ILE A 41 15.80 -3.73 1.32
N VAL A 42 14.56 -3.23 1.40
CA VAL A 42 13.94 -2.70 2.61
C VAL A 42 12.42 -2.70 2.44
N SER A 43 11.68 -2.86 3.54
CA SER A 43 10.22 -2.77 3.60
C SER A 43 9.77 -1.51 4.38
N TRP A 44 8.63 -0.93 3.99
CA TRP A 44 8.00 0.17 4.72
C TRP A 44 7.07 -0.27 5.86
N GLY A 45 6.80 -1.57 5.99
CA GLY A 45 5.96 -2.09 7.06
C GLY A 45 6.55 -1.79 8.44
N ALA A 46 5.68 -1.69 9.45
CA ALA A 46 6.11 -1.61 10.85
C ALA A 46 6.80 -2.91 11.31
N GLU A 47 6.43 -4.02 10.69
CA GLU A 47 6.98 -5.36 10.88
C GLU A 47 7.41 -5.93 9.53
N ARG A 48 8.27 -6.96 9.56
CA ARG A 48 8.70 -7.65 8.34
C ARG A 48 7.52 -8.32 7.68
N HIS A 49 7.51 -8.30 6.35
CA HIS A 49 6.47 -8.96 5.60
C HIS A 49 6.65 -10.50 5.72
N PRO A 50 5.61 -11.30 6.02
CA PRO A 50 5.75 -12.74 6.22
C PRO A 50 6.38 -13.49 5.03
N ASN A 51 6.08 -13.04 3.81
CA ASN A 51 6.64 -13.61 2.57
C ASN A 51 8.05 -13.07 2.21
N TYR A 52 8.60 -12.15 3.00
CA TYR A 52 9.94 -11.58 2.84
C TYR A 52 10.63 -11.41 4.21
N PRO A 53 10.78 -12.48 5.01
CA PRO A 53 11.24 -12.39 6.40
C PRO A 53 12.69 -11.92 6.54
N ASP A 54 13.50 -12.05 5.48
CA ASP A 54 14.89 -11.60 5.47
C ASP A 54 15.07 -10.12 5.09
N VAL A 55 13.99 -9.48 4.64
CA VAL A 55 14.02 -8.06 4.24
C VAL A 55 13.75 -7.20 5.47
N PRO A 56 14.70 -6.35 5.90
CA PRO A 56 14.49 -5.50 7.07
C PRO A 56 13.46 -4.40 6.78
N THR A 57 12.81 -3.90 7.83
CA THR A 57 12.01 -2.68 7.75
C THR A 57 12.88 -1.43 7.90
N PHE A 58 12.38 -0.27 7.48
CA PHE A 58 13.03 1.01 7.81
C PHE A 58 13.17 1.21 9.33
N LYS A 59 12.20 0.76 10.13
CA LYS A 59 12.25 0.83 11.60
C LYS A 59 13.41 0.05 12.18
N GLU A 60 13.64 -1.18 11.71
CA GLU A 60 14.78 -2.01 12.13
C GLU A 60 16.13 -1.38 11.74
N GLN A 61 16.13 -0.53 10.71
CA GLN A 61 17.31 0.22 10.26
C GLN A 61 17.47 1.58 10.99
N GLY A 62 16.67 1.85 12.02
CA GLY A 62 16.77 3.08 12.82
C GLY A 62 16.02 4.29 12.26
N TYR A 63 15.23 4.11 11.19
CA TYR A 63 14.39 5.17 10.63
C TYR A 63 12.94 4.99 11.09
N ASP A 64 12.37 5.99 11.76
CA ASP A 64 10.95 5.96 12.16
C ASP A 64 10.03 6.25 10.97
N ILE A 65 9.99 5.31 10.03
CA ILE A 65 9.23 5.39 8.78
C ILE A 65 8.37 4.15 8.67
N VAL A 66 7.05 4.38 8.66
CA VAL A 66 6.05 3.37 8.31
C VAL A 66 5.16 3.93 7.22
N TYR A 67 4.95 3.13 6.17
CA TYR A 67 4.05 3.49 5.09
C TYR A 67 3.39 2.24 4.51
N TYR A 68 2.08 2.31 4.37
CA TYR A 68 1.27 1.30 3.71
C TYR A 68 0.49 1.95 2.58
N ILE A 69 0.47 1.30 1.43
CA ILE A 69 -0.52 1.63 0.41
C ILE A 69 -1.83 0.93 0.76
N TRP A 70 -2.92 1.69 0.80
CA TRP A 70 -4.23 1.22 1.21
C TRP A 70 -5.27 1.52 0.14
N ALA A 71 -6.39 0.81 0.18
CA ALA A 71 -7.56 1.06 -0.64
C ALA A 71 -8.78 1.25 0.27
N GLY A 72 -9.68 2.15 -0.11
CA GLY A 72 -10.91 2.44 0.61
C GLY A 72 -12.09 2.58 -0.34
N LEU A 73 -13.29 2.27 0.15
CA LEU A 73 -14.55 2.51 -0.54
C LEU A 73 -15.18 3.80 0.01
N PHE A 74 -15.44 4.75 -0.89
CA PHE A 74 -16.04 6.04 -0.55
C PHE A 74 -17.37 6.20 -1.26
N VAL A 75 -18.27 6.96 -0.64
CA VAL A 75 -19.58 7.31 -1.18
C VAL A 75 -19.79 8.83 -1.10
N PRO A 76 -20.66 9.42 -1.93
CA PRO A 76 -21.06 10.82 -1.78
C PRO A 76 -21.54 11.12 -0.35
N ALA A 77 -21.27 12.33 0.15
CA ALA A 77 -21.63 12.73 1.50
C ALA A 77 -23.15 12.64 1.79
N ALA A 78 -23.98 12.83 0.75
CA ALA A 78 -25.43 12.76 0.85
C ALA A 78 -26.01 11.33 0.71
N THR A 79 -25.17 10.29 0.60
CA THR A 79 -25.65 8.91 0.47
C THR A 79 -26.44 8.48 1.71
N PRO A 80 -27.68 7.96 1.57
CA PRO A 80 -28.49 7.55 2.71
C PRO A 80 -27.82 6.46 3.55
N ALA A 81 -27.99 6.52 4.87
CA ALA A 81 -27.37 5.59 5.82
C ALA A 81 -27.68 4.11 5.52
N ALA A 82 -28.89 3.82 5.04
CA ALA A 82 -29.28 2.46 4.65
C ALA A 82 -28.42 1.92 3.50
N VAL A 83 -28.12 2.74 2.49
CA VAL A 83 -27.25 2.36 1.36
C VAL A 83 -25.82 2.16 1.84
N THR A 84 -25.30 3.06 2.65
CA THR A 84 -23.96 2.93 3.24
C THR A 84 -23.83 1.67 4.08
N LYS A 85 -24.87 1.29 4.83
CA LYS A 85 -24.89 0.04 5.60
C LYS A 85 -24.76 -1.19 4.70
N VAL A 86 -25.51 -1.25 3.60
CA VAL A 86 -25.43 -2.36 2.64
C VAL A 86 -24.01 -2.50 2.09
N LEU A 87 -23.39 -1.39 1.68
CA LEU A 87 -22.01 -1.40 1.16
C LEU A 87 -20.99 -1.84 2.22
N ARG A 88 -21.11 -1.33 3.46
CA ARG A 88 -20.23 -1.75 4.57
C ARG A 88 -20.34 -3.24 4.87
N ASP A 89 -21.57 -3.76 4.90
CA ASP A 89 -21.82 -5.17 5.16
C ASP A 89 -21.27 -6.05 4.03
N ALA A 90 -21.43 -5.63 2.76
CA ALA A 90 -20.88 -6.32 1.60
C ALA A 90 -19.34 -6.35 1.62
N VAL A 91 -18.67 -5.23 1.94
CA VAL A 91 -17.21 -5.21 2.08
C VAL A 91 -16.76 -6.12 3.22
N ARG A 92 -17.45 -6.09 4.37
CA ARG A 92 -17.13 -6.96 5.52
C ARG A 92 -17.23 -8.45 5.14
N GLN A 93 -18.24 -8.83 4.38
CA GLN A 93 -18.39 -10.19 3.87
C GLN A 93 -17.29 -10.55 2.87
N ALA A 94 -17.01 -9.66 1.91
CA ALA A 94 -15.98 -9.89 0.89
C ALA A 94 -14.57 -10.06 1.49
N VAL A 95 -14.18 -9.26 2.48
CA VAL A 95 -12.86 -9.41 3.12
C VAL A 95 -12.75 -10.69 3.96
N ALA A 96 -13.88 -11.23 4.41
CA ALA A 96 -13.94 -12.47 5.17
C ALA A 96 -13.93 -13.71 4.27
N ASP A 97 -14.30 -13.56 3.00
CA ASP A 97 -14.40 -14.62 2.00
C ASP A 97 -13.07 -15.38 1.80
N PRO A 98 -13.07 -16.72 1.84
CA PRO A 98 -11.85 -17.51 1.67
C PRO A 98 -11.16 -17.31 0.32
N GLU A 99 -11.92 -17.15 -0.77
CA GLU A 99 -11.35 -16.95 -2.10
C GLU A 99 -10.68 -15.56 -2.19
N PHE A 100 -11.33 -14.53 -1.65
CA PHE A 100 -10.72 -13.21 -1.53
C PHE A 100 -9.40 -13.26 -0.75
N LYS A 101 -9.39 -13.91 0.43
CA LYS A 101 -8.17 -14.08 1.25
C LYS A 101 -7.07 -14.82 0.48
N SER A 102 -7.43 -15.88 -0.24
CA SER A 102 -6.50 -16.66 -1.08
C SER A 102 -5.85 -15.80 -2.16
N GLN A 103 -6.64 -15.00 -2.87
CA GLN A 103 -6.13 -14.11 -3.92
C GLN A 103 -5.21 -13.01 -3.34
N MET A 104 -5.59 -12.41 -2.22
CA MET A 104 -4.75 -11.40 -1.55
C MET A 104 -3.42 -11.98 -1.05
N ALA A 105 -3.42 -13.22 -0.55
CA ALA A 105 -2.20 -13.93 -0.17
C ALA A 105 -1.26 -14.18 -1.37
N LYS A 106 -1.80 -14.59 -2.53
CA LYS A 106 -1.02 -14.77 -3.78
C LYS A 106 -0.34 -13.48 -4.23
N LEU A 107 -1.01 -12.35 -4.02
CA LEU A 107 -0.49 -11.01 -4.32
C LEU A 107 0.49 -10.48 -3.26
N ASN A 108 0.72 -11.22 -2.16
CA ASN A 108 1.50 -10.74 -1.01
C ASN A 108 0.94 -9.42 -0.46
N SER A 109 -0.39 -9.32 -0.39
CA SER A 109 -1.09 -8.13 0.08
C SER A 109 -1.86 -8.48 1.35
N PRO A 110 -1.32 -8.18 2.54
CA PRO A 110 -2.00 -8.45 3.80
C PRO A 110 -3.34 -7.72 3.89
N ILE A 111 -4.36 -8.41 4.37
CA ILE A 111 -5.67 -7.82 4.62
C ILE A 111 -5.66 -7.17 6.01
N ASN A 112 -5.86 -5.87 6.06
CA ASN A 112 -6.11 -5.12 7.29
C ASN A 112 -7.42 -4.34 7.15
N TYR A 113 -8.54 -5.02 7.38
CA TYR A 113 -9.86 -4.43 7.22
C TYR A 113 -10.17 -3.47 8.37
N LEU A 114 -10.58 -2.25 8.00
CA LEU A 114 -11.16 -1.25 8.89
C LEU A 114 -12.58 -0.95 8.41
N ASP A 115 -13.54 -0.99 9.30
CA ASP A 115 -14.89 -0.51 9.00
C ASP A 115 -14.92 1.03 9.01
N ALA A 116 -16.02 1.64 8.55
CA ALA A 116 -16.08 3.07 8.25
C ALA A 116 -15.59 3.99 9.40
N PRO A 117 -15.98 3.81 10.68
CA PRO A 117 -15.51 4.66 11.77
C PRO A 117 -13.99 4.57 12.02
N GLU A 118 -13.44 3.35 11.99
CA GLU A 118 -12.01 3.11 12.19
C GLU A 118 -11.20 3.60 10.98
N PHE A 119 -11.73 3.37 9.78
CA PHE A 119 -11.11 3.83 8.54
C PHE A 119 -11.09 5.36 8.44
N ALA A 120 -12.15 6.04 8.90
CA ALA A 120 -12.17 7.51 8.96
C ALA A 120 -11.05 8.06 9.86
N LYS A 121 -10.87 7.48 11.06
CA LYS A 121 -9.77 7.86 11.96
C LYS A 121 -8.40 7.62 11.32
N TYR A 122 -8.24 6.48 10.66
CA TYR A 122 -7.00 6.15 9.94
C TYR A 122 -6.72 7.15 8.81
N LEU A 123 -7.73 7.45 7.99
CA LEU A 123 -7.64 8.40 6.88
C LEU A 123 -7.24 9.80 7.36
N GLU A 124 -7.86 10.31 8.42
CA GLU A 124 -7.53 11.63 8.98
C GLU A 124 -6.08 11.68 9.49
N ALA A 125 -5.65 10.66 10.22
CA ALA A 125 -4.29 10.56 10.72
C ALA A 125 -3.27 10.48 9.57
N ASP A 126 -3.56 9.66 8.55
CA ASP A 126 -2.69 9.48 7.39
C ASP A 126 -2.61 10.75 6.54
N ALA A 127 -3.75 11.41 6.27
CA ALA A 127 -3.81 12.66 5.54
C ALA A 127 -2.99 13.77 6.24
N LYS A 128 -3.12 13.91 7.57
CA LYS A 128 -2.34 14.88 8.35
C LYS A 128 -0.84 14.59 8.27
N ARG A 129 -0.45 13.33 8.41
CA ARG A 129 0.95 12.89 8.31
C ARG A 129 1.53 13.16 6.93
N LEU A 130 0.81 12.78 5.86
CA LEU A 130 1.26 12.96 4.48
C LEU A 130 1.32 14.44 4.09
N ALA A 131 0.37 15.28 4.53
CA ALA A 131 0.43 16.72 4.31
C ALA A 131 1.69 17.35 4.91
N ALA A 132 2.09 16.93 6.13
CA ALA A 132 3.34 17.37 6.75
C ALA A 132 4.57 16.94 5.94
N VAL A 133 4.61 15.68 5.49
CA VAL A 133 5.71 15.16 4.65
C VAL A 133 5.81 15.91 3.33
N VAL A 134 4.68 16.12 2.63
CA VAL A 134 4.63 16.85 1.36
C VAL A 134 5.17 18.27 1.51
N LYS A 135 4.83 18.95 2.62
CA LYS A 135 5.35 20.28 2.94
C LYS A 135 6.86 20.27 3.16
N ILE A 136 7.39 19.29 3.90
CA ILE A 136 8.85 19.14 4.16
C ILE A 136 9.61 18.90 2.85
N VAL A 137 9.10 18.02 1.99
CA VAL A 137 9.74 17.66 0.71
C VAL A 137 9.62 18.80 -0.33
N GLY A 138 8.90 19.87 -0.02
CA GLY A 138 8.73 21.03 -0.91
C GLY A 138 7.84 20.75 -2.12
N LYS A 139 7.01 19.69 -2.05
CA LYS A 139 6.02 19.34 -3.07
C LYS A 139 4.63 19.87 -2.73
N VAL A 140 4.56 21.06 -2.15
CA VAL A 140 3.29 21.81 -2.12
C VAL A 140 3.02 22.17 -3.58
N GLY A 141 1.93 21.65 -4.15
CA GLY A 141 1.62 21.84 -5.56
C GLY A 141 1.63 23.32 -5.96
N LYS A 142 1.91 23.57 -7.25
CA LYS A 142 1.31 24.73 -7.90
C LYS A 142 -0.20 24.58 -7.90
#